data_AF-A0A821LSM8-F1
#
_entry.id   AF-A0A821LSM8-F1
#
_cell.length_a   1.000
_cell.length_b   1.000
_cell.length_c   1.000
_cell.angle_alpha   90.00
_cell.angle_beta   90.00
_cell.angle_gamma   90.00
#
_symmetry.space_group_name_H-M   'P 1'
#
loop_
_entity.id
_entity.type
_entity.pdbx_description
1 polymer ?
#
loop_
_entity_poly.entity_id
_entity_poly.type
_entity_poly.pdbx_seq_one_letter_code
_entity_poly.pdbx_strand_id
1 'polypeptide(L)'
;MMETAEKEHEQDVVSSSLSSNLVIDNLDKFLEKSENERVLTPELEQILVQIAKTGFTSYPWEKIKPLFLKKLNLVLHEFNTESNMDKLDIHPNIDRSTFEELKSDIIERINSFENAPFTIQRLCELLLSPRANYRRTDKFIRGLTKCVSVVTTIDNEG
;
A
#
# COMPACT_ATOMS: atom_id res chain seq x y z
N MET A 1 23.24 39.33 8.98
CA MET A 1 22.11 38.76 8.21
C MET A 1 22.35 37.33 7.72
N MET A 2 23.58 36.78 7.77
CA MET A 2 23.84 35.37 7.39
C MET A 2 23.63 34.35 8.53
N GLU A 3 23.70 34.77 9.80
CA GLU A 3 23.65 33.87 10.96
C GLU A 3 22.25 33.32 11.31
N THR A 4 21.18 33.91 10.74
CA THR A 4 19.80 33.46 10.93
C THR A 4 19.41 32.32 9.99
N ALA A 5 20.00 32.24 8.79
CA ALA A 5 19.67 31.21 7.80
C ALA A 5 20.30 29.84 8.12
N GLU A 6 21.49 29.82 8.73
CA GLU A 6 22.15 28.57 9.16
C GLU A 6 21.40 27.90 10.32
N LYS A 7 20.85 28.68 11.26
CA LYS A 7 20.07 28.17 12.40
C LYS A 7 18.71 27.61 11.99
N GLU A 8 18.05 28.21 11.00
CA GLU A 8 16.77 27.72 10.45
C GLU A 8 16.96 26.38 9.71
N HIS A 9 18.00 26.27 8.88
CA HIS A 9 18.29 25.04 8.14
C HIS A 9 18.62 23.85 9.06
N GLU A 10 19.39 24.07 10.12
CA GLU A 10 19.77 23.03 11.07
C GLU A 10 18.57 22.54 11.90
N GLN A 11 17.64 23.44 12.23
CA GLN A 11 16.42 23.10 12.98
C GLN A 11 15.44 22.26 12.14
N ASP A 12 15.32 22.56 10.84
CA ASP A 12 14.50 21.79 9.90
C ASP A 12 15.06 20.38 9.66
N VAL A 13 16.38 20.24 9.52
CA VAL A 13 17.05 18.94 9.33
C VAL A 13 16.88 18.04 10.57
N VAL A 14 17.07 18.60 11.77
CA VAL A 14 16.90 17.87 13.03
C VAL A 14 15.44 17.45 13.24
N SER A 15 14.48 18.35 12.96
CA SER A 15 13.05 18.06 13.03
C SER A 15 12.64 16.93 12.06
N SER A 16 13.15 16.97 10.82
CA SER A 16 12.92 15.92 9.83
C SER A 16 13.48 14.56 10.28
N SER A 17 14.70 14.55 10.83
CA SER A 17 15.35 13.32 11.32
C SER A 17 14.61 12.70 12.51
N LEU A 18 14.20 13.52 13.49
CA LEU A 18 13.37 13.09 14.61
C LEU A 18 12.04 12.50 14.15
N SER A 19 11.40 13.13 13.16
CA SER A 19 10.16 12.63 12.56
C SER A 19 10.35 11.29 11.84
N SER A 20 11.46 11.12 11.10
CA SER A 20 11.79 9.83 10.47
C SER A 20 12.02 8.72 11.50
N ASN A 21 12.71 9.00 12.60
CA ASN A 21 12.95 8.02 13.67
C ASN A 21 11.64 7.59 14.34
N LEU A 22 10.74 8.53 14.63
CA LEU A 22 9.43 8.23 15.19
C LEU A 22 8.60 7.32 14.26
N VAL A 23 8.65 7.55 12.94
CA VAL A 23 7.95 6.71 11.97
C VAL A 23 8.53 5.28 11.95
N ILE A 24 9.85 5.13 12.05
CA ILE A 24 10.51 3.82 12.16
C ILE A 24 10.07 3.09 13.43
N ASP A 25 10.09 3.76 14.58
CA ASP A 25 9.66 3.18 15.85
C ASP A 25 8.20 2.72 15.81
N ASN A 26 7.33 3.52 15.18
CA ASN A 26 5.93 3.17 15.01
C ASN A 26 5.74 1.98 14.06
N LEU A 27 6.54 1.90 12.99
CA LEU A 27 6.53 0.77 12.06
C LEU A 27 7.00 -0.51 12.75
N ASP A 28 8.05 -0.45 13.56
CA ASP A 28 8.55 -1.61 14.30
C ASP A 28 7.52 -2.09 15.34
N LYS A 29 6.93 -1.19 16.12
CA LYS A 29 5.81 -1.51 17.03
C LYS A 29 4.60 -2.10 16.31
N PHE A 30 4.33 -1.66 15.07
CA PHE A 30 3.27 -2.24 14.24
C PHE A 30 3.60 -3.68 13.84
N LEU A 31 4.86 -3.96 13.51
CA LEU A 31 5.32 -5.29 13.09
C LEU A 31 5.36 -6.30 14.25
N GLU A 32 5.66 -5.86 15.47
CA GLU A 32 5.63 -6.67 16.70
C GLU A 32 4.23 -7.21 17.04
N LYS A 33 3.18 -6.54 16.58
CA LYS A 33 1.79 -6.95 16.83
C LYS A 33 1.37 -8.09 15.91
N SER A 34 0.45 -8.92 16.39
CA SER A 34 -0.23 -9.91 15.56
C SER A 34 -1.05 -9.22 14.45
N GLU A 35 -1.30 -9.94 13.34
CA GLU A 35 -1.98 -9.38 12.16
C GLU A 35 -3.35 -8.73 12.48
N ASN A 36 -4.07 -9.34 13.41
CA ASN A 36 -5.40 -8.87 13.85
C ASN A 36 -5.32 -7.60 14.70
N GLU A 37 -4.23 -7.42 15.46
CA GLU A 37 -4.01 -6.28 16.36
C GLU A 37 -3.32 -5.09 15.68
N ARG A 38 -2.80 -5.28 14.48
CA ARG A 38 -2.24 -4.22 13.65
C ARG A 38 -3.30 -3.16 13.35
N VAL A 39 -2.98 -1.91 13.64
CA VAL A 39 -3.82 -0.74 13.35
C VAL A 39 -3.01 0.21 12.47
N LEU A 40 -3.61 0.65 11.37
CA LEU A 40 -3.04 1.68 10.51
C LEU A 40 -3.28 3.05 11.15
N THR A 41 -2.21 3.66 11.65
CA THR A 41 -2.24 5.05 12.11
C THR A 41 -1.96 5.99 10.93
N PRO A 42 -2.32 7.28 11.03
CA PRO A 42 -2.04 8.26 9.98
C PRO A 42 -0.57 8.36 9.59
N GLU A 43 0.34 8.20 10.55
CA GLU A 43 1.80 8.25 10.33
C GLU A 43 2.27 7.06 9.50
N LEU A 44 1.71 5.87 9.76
CA LEU A 44 2.01 4.67 8.98
C LEU A 44 1.39 4.76 7.58
N GLU A 45 0.17 5.29 7.47
CA GLU A 45 -0.47 5.53 6.18
C GLU A 45 0.31 6.56 5.34
N GLN A 46 0.96 7.53 5.97
CA GLN A 46 1.82 8.50 5.29
C GLN A 46 2.96 7.82 4.52
N ILE A 47 3.47 6.68 4.98
CA ILE A 47 4.47 5.89 4.24
C ILE A 47 3.89 5.46 2.88
N LEU A 48 2.67 4.93 2.86
CA LEU A 48 1.99 4.53 1.63
C LEU A 48 1.71 5.74 0.72
N VAL A 49 1.38 6.90 1.31
CA VAL A 49 1.19 8.15 0.57
C VAL A 49 2.47 8.59 -0.12
N GLN A 50 3.62 8.47 0.54
CA GLN A 50 4.91 8.78 -0.09
C GLN A 50 5.20 7.80 -1.24
N ILE A 51 4.99 6.50 -1.03
CA ILE A 51 5.20 5.48 -2.08
C ILE A 51 4.29 5.74 -3.28
N ALA A 52 3.02 6.12 -3.08
CA ALA A 52 2.12 6.49 -4.18
C ALA A 52 2.60 7.70 -4.98
N LYS A 53 3.32 8.63 -4.35
CA LYS A 53 3.84 9.83 -5.01
C LYS A 53 5.17 9.58 -5.74
N THR A 54 6.05 8.78 -5.16
CA THR A 54 7.44 8.66 -5.60
C THR A 54 7.74 7.34 -6.30
N GLY A 55 6.97 6.28 -5.99
CA GLY A 55 7.24 4.91 -6.41
C GLY A 55 8.37 4.21 -5.65
N PHE A 56 9.00 4.89 -4.70
CA PHE A 56 10.12 4.35 -3.93
C PHE A 56 9.69 3.95 -2.53
N THR A 57 10.10 2.75 -2.11
CA THR A 57 9.95 2.32 -0.72
C THR A 57 11.12 2.85 0.10
N SER A 58 10.90 3.89 0.90
CA SER A 58 11.91 4.44 1.83
C SER A 58 12.35 3.46 2.92
N TYR A 59 11.69 2.31 3.03
CA TYR A 59 11.98 1.24 3.99
C TYR A 59 11.99 -0.12 3.26
N PRO A 60 12.68 -1.13 3.82
CA PRO A 60 12.73 -2.46 3.22
C PRO A 60 11.33 -3.04 2.96
N TRP A 61 11.17 -3.71 1.83
CA TRP A 61 9.89 -4.30 1.44
C TRP A 61 9.30 -5.23 2.51
N GLU A 62 10.11 -5.96 3.26
CA GLU A 62 9.62 -6.82 4.35
C GLU A 62 8.93 -6.07 5.49
N LYS A 63 9.27 -4.79 5.70
CA LYS A 63 8.55 -3.92 6.64
C LYS A 63 7.31 -3.30 6.00
N ILE A 64 7.37 -2.96 4.71
CA ILE A 64 6.26 -2.34 3.97
C ILE A 64 5.16 -3.35 3.62
N LYS A 65 5.51 -4.59 3.28
CA LYS A 65 4.58 -5.64 2.84
C LYS A 65 3.47 -5.89 3.86
N PRO A 66 3.73 -6.08 5.17
CA PRO A 66 2.67 -6.22 6.17
C PRO A 66 1.76 -4.99 6.29
N LEU A 67 2.34 -3.79 6.18
CA LEU A 67 1.62 -2.52 6.22
C LEU A 67 0.68 -2.39 5.00
N PHE A 68 1.21 -2.68 3.82
CA PHE A 68 0.49 -2.68 2.55
C PHE A 68 -0.66 -3.70 2.56
N LEU A 69 -0.41 -4.94 2.99
CA LEU A 69 -1.42 -5.98 3.08
C LEU A 69 -2.54 -5.60 4.07
N LYS A 70 -2.20 -4.95 5.19
CA LYS A 70 -3.22 -4.44 6.11
C LYS A 70 -4.13 -3.42 5.42
N LYS A 71 -3.55 -2.47 4.67
CA LYS A 71 -4.34 -1.47 3.93
C LYS A 71 -5.18 -2.13 2.83
N LEU A 72 -4.60 -3.05 2.07
CA LEU A 72 -5.28 -3.81 1.03
C LEU A 72 -6.52 -4.53 1.57
N ASN A 73 -6.38 -5.25 2.68
CA ASN A 73 -7.48 -5.98 3.32
C ASN A 73 -8.61 -5.05 3.77
N LEU A 74 -8.29 -3.90 4.38
CA LEU A 74 -9.30 -2.91 4.77
C LEU A 74 -10.07 -2.37 3.57
N VAL A 75 -9.35 -1.96 2.52
CA VAL A 75 -9.95 -1.38 1.31
C VAL A 75 -10.81 -2.42 0.58
N LEU A 76 -10.33 -3.66 0.43
CA LEU A 76 -11.09 -4.73 -0.20
C LEU A 76 -12.35 -5.08 0.61
N HIS A 77 -12.26 -5.14 1.94
CA HIS A 77 -13.41 -5.36 2.80
C HIS A 77 -14.47 -4.25 2.63
N GLU A 78 -14.06 -2.98 2.70
CA GLU A 78 -14.95 -1.83 2.48
C GLU A 78 -15.62 -1.91 1.10
N PHE A 79 -14.84 -2.17 0.04
CA PHE A 79 -15.37 -2.32 -1.32
C PHE A 79 -16.36 -3.48 -1.49
N ASN A 80 -16.14 -4.60 -0.81
CA ASN A 80 -17.05 -5.74 -0.88
C ASN A 80 -18.37 -5.43 -0.15
N THR A 81 -18.28 -4.88 1.06
CA THR A 81 -19.46 -4.54 1.87
C THR A 81 -20.40 -3.56 1.19
N GLU A 82 -19.85 -2.60 0.44
CA GLU A 82 -20.66 -1.58 -0.22
C GLU A 82 -21.25 -2.02 -1.57
N SER A 83 -20.58 -2.92 -2.29
CA SER A 83 -20.92 -3.21 -3.70
C SER A 83 -21.50 -4.61 -3.95
N ASN A 84 -21.50 -5.52 -2.96
CA ASN A 84 -22.00 -6.91 -3.08
C ASN A 84 -21.60 -7.56 -4.43
N MET A 85 -20.30 -7.79 -4.61
CA MET A 85 -19.73 -8.29 -5.88
C MET A 85 -20.36 -9.57 -6.40
N ASP A 86 -20.83 -10.44 -5.50
CA ASP A 86 -21.47 -11.71 -5.85
C ASP A 86 -22.81 -11.53 -6.60
N LYS A 87 -23.31 -10.29 -6.72
CA LYS A 87 -24.50 -9.93 -7.49
C LYS A 87 -24.21 -9.31 -8.86
N LEU A 88 -22.93 -9.11 -9.23
CA LEU A 88 -22.59 -8.54 -10.54
C LEU A 88 -22.73 -9.61 -11.63
N ASP A 89 -23.48 -9.25 -12.67
CA ASP A 89 -23.90 -10.13 -13.76
C ASP A 89 -22.74 -10.99 -14.32
N ILE A 90 -22.94 -12.31 -14.22
CA ILE A 90 -22.10 -13.34 -14.83
C ILE A 90 -22.24 -13.21 -16.35
N HIS A 91 -21.45 -12.33 -16.97
CA HIS A 91 -21.35 -12.31 -18.42
C HIS A 91 -20.66 -13.60 -18.88
N PRO A 92 -21.12 -14.28 -19.94
CA PRO A 92 -20.64 -15.61 -20.33
C PRO A 92 -19.14 -15.73 -20.67
N ASN A 93 -18.43 -14.61 -20.84
CA ASN A 93 -16.97 -14.55 -21.08
C ASN A 93 -16.17 -14.06 -19.86
N ILE A 94 -16.78 -14.01 -18.67
CA ILE A 94 -16.14 -13.54 -17.44
C ILE A 94 -15.68 -14.75 -16.63
N ASP A 95 -14.40 -14.72 -16.26
CA ASP A 95 -13.79 -15.56 -15.24
C ASP A 95 -14.72 -15.68 -14.01
N ARG A 96 -15.10 -16.92 -13.66
CA ARG A 96 -16.12 -17.21 -12.64
C ARG A 96 -15.62 -17.06 -11.22
N SER A 97 -14.40 -16.55 -11.04
CA SER A 97 -13.79 -16.43 -9.73
C SER A 97 -14.61 -15.55 -8.79
N THR A 98 -14.79 -16.02 -7.56
CA THR A 98 -15.48 -15.26 -6.52
C THR A 98 -14.64 -14.08 -6.06
N PHE A 99 -15.26 -13.11 -5.36
CA PHE A 99 -14.53 -12.00 -4.76
C PHE A 99 -13.38 -12.48 -3.85
N GLU A 100 -13.63 -13.51 -3.03
CA GLU A 100 -12.65 -14.04 -2.09
C GLU A 100 -11.51 -14.79 -2.81
N GLU A 101 -11.78 -15.50 -3.90
CA GLU A 101 -10.72 -16.13 -4.72
C GLU A 101 -9.79 -15.07 -5.31
N LEU A 102 -10.35 -14.04 -5.96
CA LEU A 102 -9.54 -12.95 -6.54
C LEU A 102 -8.74 -12.19 -5.48
N LYS A 103 -9.30 -12.00 -4.28
CA LYS A 103 -8.59 -11.42 -3.15
C LYS A 103 -7.45 -12.32 -2.68
N SER A 104 -7.67 -13.63 -2.56
CA SER A 104 -6.64 -14.59 -2.19
C SER A 104 -5.47 -14.56 -3.17
N ASP A 105 -5.76 -14.59 -4.47
CA ASP A 105 -4.74 -14.55 -5.53
C ASP A 105 -3.89 -13.28 -5.45
N ILE A 106 -4.52 -12.12 -5.19
CA ILE A 106 -3.79 -10.86 -5.04
C ILE A 106 -2.88 -10.92 -3.80
N ILE A 107 -3.36 -11.42 -2.68
CA ILE A 107 -2.59 -11.52 -1.43
C ILE A 107 -1.42 -12.48 -1.60
N GLU A 108 -1.66 -13.67 -2.17
CA GLU A 108 -0.62 -14.66 -2.46
C GLU A 108 0.45 -14.09 -3.37
N ARG A 109 0.04 -13.36 -4.41
CA ARG A 109 0.97 -12.73 -5.33
C ARG A 109 1.83 -11.67 -4.65
N ILE A 110 1.25 -10.81 -3.82
CA ILE A 110 1.99 -9.82 -3.03
C ILE A 110 2.99 -10.49 -2.08
N ASN A 111 2.59 -11.59 -1.44
CA ASN A 111 3.46 -12.36 -0.53
C ASN A 111 4.64 -13.01 -1.26
N SER A 112 4.45 -13.42 -2.52
CA SER A 112 5.50 -14.04 -3.34
C SER A 112 6.64 -13.09 -3.73
N PHE A 113 6.44 -11.77 -3.60
CA PHE A 113 7.47 -10.80 -3.95
C PHE A 113 8.52 -10.66 -2.85
N GLU A 114 9.78 -10.97 -3.18
CA GLU A 114 10.95 -10.77 -2.32
C GLU A 114 11.28 -9.27 -2.13
N ASN A 115 11.09 -8.47 -3.19
CA ASN A 115 11.26 -7.02 -3.19
C ASN A 115 9.97 -6.32 -3.63
N ALA A 116 9.85 -5.00 -3.44
CA ALA A 116 8.66 -4.28 -3.86
C ALA A 116 8.48 -4.41 -5.40
N PRO A 117 7.26 -4.70 -5.90
CA PRO A 117 7.02 -4.75 -7.34
C PRO A 117 7.20 -3.37 -7.96
N PHE A 118 7.62 -3.27 -9.23
CA PHE A 118 7.76 -1.96 -9.90
C PHE A 118 6.44 -1.20 -10.02
N THR A 119 5.32 -1.89 -9.85
CA THR A 119 3.97 -1.33 -9.80
C THR A 119 3.55 -0.84 -8.42
N ILE A 120 4.44 -0.83 -7.42
CA ILE A 120 4.10 -0.44 -6.05
C ILE A 120 3.50 0.96 -5.96
N GLN A 121 3.97 1.90 -6.77
CA GLN A 121 3.38 3.23 -6.88
C GLN A 121 1.90 3.14 -7.21
N ARG A 122 1.57 2.45 -8.31
CA ARG A 122 0.20 2.31 -8.79
C ARG A 122 -0.67 1.55 -7.80
N LEU A 123 -0.12 0.53 -7.15
CA LEU A 123 -0.81 -0.20 -6.10
C LEU A 123 -1.19 0.74 -4.94
N CYS A 124 -0.26 1.56 -4.45
CA CYS A 124 -0.54 2.52 -3.38
C CYS A 124 -1.56 3.59 -3.79
N GLU A 125 -1.49 4.13 -5.02
CA GLU A 125 -2.51 5.05 -5.55
C GLU A 125 -3.92 4.43 -5.53
N LEU A 126 -4.03 3.17 -5.94
CA LEU A 126 -5.31 2.46 -5.94
C LEU A 126 -5.83 2.24 -4.54
N LEU A 127 -4.99 1.92 -3.56
CA LEU A 127 -5.41 1.70 -2.17
C LEU A 127 -5.75 2.98 -1.41
N LEU A 128 -5.09 4.09 -1.71
CA LEU A 128 -5.33 5.37 -1.04
C LEU A 128 -6.50 6.14 -1.63
N SER A 129 -6.81 5.92 -2.92
CA SER A 129 -7.90 6.61 -3.61
C SER A 129 -8.67 5.64 -4.51
N PRO A 130 -9.27 4.59 -3.94
CA PRO A 130 -9.89 3.53 -4.72
C PRO A 130 -11.12 4.03 -5.50
N ARG A 131 -11.88 4.97 -4.93
CA ARG A 131 -13.07 5.58 -5.55
C ARG A 131 -12.79 6.68 -6.56
N ALA A 132 -11.60 7.28 -6.53
CA ALA A 132 -11.19 8.23 -7.56
C ALA A 132 -11.00 7.53 -8.91
N ASN A 133 -10.59 6.26 -8.88
CA ASN A 133 -10.25 5.48 -10.07
C ASN A 133 -11.36 4.52 -10.49
N TYR A 134 -12.12 3.94 -9.54
CA TYR A 134 -13.11 2.90 -9.84
C TYR A 134 -14.38 3.04 -9.01
N ARG A 135 -15.52 3.13 -9.71
CA ARG A 135 -16.86 3.09 -9.10
C ARG A 135 -17.41 1.69 -8.92
N ARG A 136 -16.91 0.72 -9.70
CA ARG A 136 -17.36 -0.68 -9.65
C ARG A 136 -16.26 -1.57 -9.10
N THR A 137 -16.63 -2.47 -8.19
CA THR A 137 -15.68 -3.36 -7.52
C THR A 137 -15.01 -4.35 -8.48
N ASP A 138 -15.68 -4.80 -9.54
CA ASP A 138 -15.08 -5.71 -10.53
C ASP A 138 -13.94 -5.04 -11.29
N LYS A 139 -14.05 -3.74 -11.58
CA LYS A 139 -13.00 -2.97 -12.24
C LYS A 139 -11.85 -2.67 -11.28
N PHE A 140 -12.17 -2.38 -10.02
CA PHE A 140 -11.15 -2.16 -8.98
C PHE A 140 -10.27 -3.40 -8.79
N ILE A 141 -10.89 -4.57 -8.57
CA ILE A 141 -10.15 -5.83 -8.40
C ILE A 141 -9.33 -6.16 -9.63
N ARG A 142 -9.89 -6.07 -10.84
CA ARG A 142 -9.12 -6.31 -12.07
C ARG A 142 -7.93 -5.35 -12.20
N GLY A 143 -8.09 -4.10 -11.76
CA GLY A 143 -7.00 -3.13 -11.68
C GLY A 143 -5.88 -3.60 -10.76
N LEU A 144 -6.21 -4.10 -9.57
CA LEU A 144 -5.26 -4.68 -8.62
C LEU A 144 -4.60 -5.95 -9.17
N THR A 145 -5.39 -6.92 -9.66
CA THR A 145 -4.89 -8.17 -10.26
C THR A 145 -3.85 -7.87 -11.34
N LYS A 146 -4.15 -6.94 -12.25
CA LYS A 146 -3.21 -6.54 -13.31
C LYS A 146 -1.92 -5.96 -12.74
N CYS A 147 -1.99 -5.16 -11.68
CA CYS A 147 -0.79 -4.57 -11.06
C CYS A 147 0.08 -5.63 -10.37
N VAL A 148 -0.49 -6.70 -9.84
CA VAL A 148 0.25 -7.78 -9.17
C VAL A 148 0.70 -8.89 -10.13
N SER A 149 0.13 -9.03 -11.31
CA SER A 149 0.56 -10.02 -12.32
C SER A 149 1.97 -9.78 -12.88
N VAL A 150 2.65 -8.71 -12.46
CA VAL A 150 4.02 -8.39 -12.90
C VAL A 150 5.03 -9.41 -12.39
N VAL A 151 6.08 -9.66 -13.18
CA VAL A 151 7.15 -10.63 -12.86
C VAL A 151 8.45 -9.96 -12.40
N THR A 152 8.53 -8.63 -12.41
CA THR A 152 9.73 -7.89 -12.01
C THR A 152 9.49 -7.09 -10.73
N THR A 153 10.54 -7.00 -9.91
CA THR A 153 10.61 -6.18 -8.71
C THR A 153 11.63 -5.06 -8.90
N ILE A 154 11.59 -4.04 -8.05
CA ILE A 154 12.60 -2.98 -8.03
C ILE A 154 13.81 -3.52 -7.26
N ASP A 155 14.99 -3.45 -7.86
CA ASP A 155 16.26 -3.73 -7.17
C ASP A 155 16.60 -2.55 -6.25
N ASN A 156 17.14 -2.81 -5.05
CA ASN A 156 17.48 -1.76 -4.06
C ASN A 156 18.63 -0.82 -4.50
N GLU A 157 18.96 -0.75 -5.78
CA GLU A 157 20.00 0.10 -6.35
C GLU A 157 19.44 0.87 -7.57
N GLY A 158 18.93 2.09 -7.33
CA GLY A 158 18.55 3.03 -8.39
C GLY A 158 17.51 4.05 -7.98
#